data_AF-A0A7X8WPM1-F1
#
_entry.id   AF-A0A7X8WPM1-F1
#
_cell.length_a   1.000
_cell.length_b   1.000
_cell.length_c   1.000
_cell.angle_alpha   90.00
_cell.angle_beta   90.00
_cell.angle_gamma   90.00
#
_symmetry.space_group_name_H-M   'P 1'
#
loop_
_entity.id
_entity.type
_entity.pdbx_description
1 polymer ?
#
loop_
_entity_poly.entity_id
_entity_poly.type
_entity_poly.pdbx_seq_one_letter_code
_entity_poly.pdbx_strand_id
1 'polypeptide(L)'
;MQSIESSSHRRGLRLTNVVLLVVVIAFIVAVIFAANQNDVVGWMVVAIAGGWLILSTVSLIMVARGARAVHKTAQNFGSNLAAASAGGTVVDASDPMRDTKVDHSLKIVEVQKRVISEELAKGADQADIEMIERALDTIEMTAANARDMINPDRHDKSKPDSDNGQSTISGDIIN
;
A
#
# COMPACT_ATOMS: atom_id res chain seq x y z
N MET A 1 -47.77 14.46 3.90
CA MET A 1 -47.82 13.10 3.34
C MET A 1 -46.39 12.57 3.29
N GLN A 2 -46.04 11.67 4.20
CA GLN A 2 -44.72 11.07 4.37
C GLN A 2 -44.63 9.73 3.63
N SER A 3 -43.42 9.49 3.10
CA SER A 3 -42.75 8.20 2.83
C SER A 3 -43.45 7.15 1.97
N ILE A 4 -43.07 7.08 0.69
CA ILE A 4 -42.91 5.81 -0.04
C ILE A 4 -41.56 5.82 -0.76
N GLU A 5 -40.47 5.72 0.00
CA GLU A 5 -39.21 5.22 -0.54
C GLU A 5 -38.56 4.34 0.53
N SER A 6 -37.99 3.20 0.10
CA SER A 6 -37.06 2.30 0.80
C SER A 6 -37.49 0.84 1.08
N SER A 7 -37.93 0.09 0.06
CA SER A 7 -37.96 -1.40 0.17
C SER A 7 -37.32 -2.18 -0.99
N SER A 8 -36.62 -1.53 -1.92
CA SER A 8 -35.98 -2.18 -3.07
C SER A 8 -34.54 -2.67 -2.81
N HIS A 9 -33.79 -2.04 -1.90
CA HIS A 9 -32.36 -2.32 -1.74
C HIS A 9 -32.01 -3.67 -1.07
N ARG A 10 -32.87 -4.20 -0.19
CA ARG A 10 -32.62 -5.50 0.49
C ARG A 10 -33.06 -6.73 -0.31
N ARG A 11 -33.84 -6.56 -1.38
CA ARG A 11 -34.30 -7.67 -2.23
C ARG A 11 -33.26 -8.07 -3.27
N GLY A 12 -32.51 -7.11 -3.84
CA GLY A 12 -31.47 -7.37 -4.83
C GLY A 12 -30.37 -8.30 -4.32
N LEU A 13 -29.84 -8.06 -3.12
CA LEU A 13 -28.76 -8.88 -2.54
C LEU A 13 -29.22 -10.30 -2.17
N ARG A 14 -30.50 -10.47 -1.78
CA ARG A 14 -31.07 -11.79 -1.44
C ARG A 14 -31.39 -12.60 -2.70
N LEU A 15 -31.77 -11.94 -3.80
CA LEU A 15 -32.07 -12.61 -5.06
C LEU A 15 -30.80 -13.21 -5.69
N THR A 16 -29.68 -12.48 -5.67
CA THR A 16 -28.39 -12.98 -6.19
C THR A 16 -27.92 -14.23 -5.44
N ASN A 17 -28.08 -14.25 -4.12
CA ASN A 17 -27.68 -15.40 -3.29
C ASN A 17 -28.57 -16.63 -3.52
N VAL A 18 -29.87 -16.42 -3.77
CA VAL A 18 -30.81 -17.53 -4.04
C VAL A 18 -30.56 -18.13 -5.42
N VAL A 19 -30.36 -17.32 -6.45
CA VAL A 19 -30.06 -17.82 -7.81
C VAL A 19 -28.73 -18.58 -7.81
N LEU A 20 -27.70 -18.07 -7.14
CA LEU A 20 -26.42 -18.77 -6.99
C LEU A 20 -26.59 -20.13 -6.30
N LEU A 21 -27.37 -20.17 -5.21
CA LEU A 21 -27.60 -21.40 -4.44
C LEU A 21 -28.37 -22.44 -5.26
N VAL A 22 -29.35 -22.03 -6.06
CA VAL A 22 -30.09 -22.92 -6.97
C VAL A 22 -29.18 -23.51 -8.05
N VAL A 23 -28.28 -22.72 -8.64
CA VAL A 23 -27.32 -23.20 -9.65
C VAL A 23 -26.33 -24.20 -9.04
N VAL A 24 -25.84 -23.93 -7.82
CA VAL A 24 -24.93 -24.86 -7.11
C VAL A 24 -25.62 -26.18 -6.80
N ILE A 25 -26.88 -26.15 -6.34
CA ILE A 25 -27.65 -27.39 -6.08
C ILE A 25 -27.88 -28.17 -7.38
N ALA A 26 -28.30 -27.51 -8.45
CA ALA A 26 -28.50 -28.15 -9.76
C ALA A 26 -27.20 -28.80 -10.28
N PHE A 27 -26.06 -28.13 -10.07
CA PHE A 27 -24.74 -28.66 -10.42
C PHE A 27 -24.36 -29.89 -9.59
N ILE A 28 -24.57 -29.88 -8.28
CA ILE A 28 -24.32 -31.04 -7.41
C ILE A 28 -25.20 -32.22 -7.83
N VAL A 29 -26.47 -31.97 -8.15
CA VAL A 29 -27.39 -33.02 -8.65
C VAL A 29 -26.90 -33.60 -9.97
N ALA A 30 -26.48 -32.76 -10.93
CA ALA A 30 -25.92 -33.23 -12.20
C ALA A 30 -24.65 -34.07 -12.02
N VAL A 31 -23.77 -33.67 -11.10
CA VAL A 31 -22.54 -34.39 -10.75
C VAL A 31 -22.86 -35.76 -10.15
N ILE A 32 -23.82 -35.84 -9.22
CA ILE A 32 -24.26 -37.11 -8.60
C ILE A 32 -24.89 -38.04 -9.66
N PHE A 33 -25.70 -37.50 -10.57
CA PHE A 33 -26.35 -38.28 -11.62
C PHE A 33 -25.34 -38.81 -12.66
N ALA A 34 -24.32 -38.01 -12.98
CA ALA A 34 -23.23 -38.42 -13.87
C ALA A 34 -22.31 -39.46 -13.23
N ALA A 35 -22.02 -39.34 -11.92
CA ALA A 35 -21.20 -40.31 -11.19
C ALA A 35 -21.89 -41.67 -11.00
N ASN A 36 -23.23 -41.71 -10.92
CA ASN A 36 -24.00 -42.94 -10.70
C ASN A 36 -24.07 -43.87 -11.93
N GLN A 37 -23.77 -43.40 -13.15
CA GLN A 37 -23.77 -44.24 -14.35
C GLN A 37 -22.42 -44.94 -14.65
N ASN A 38 -21.41 -44.86 -13.77
CA ASN A 38 -20.06 -45.37 -14.01
C ASN A 38 -19.48 -44.92 -15.38
N ASP A 39 -19.85 -43.72 -15.83
CA ASP A 39 -19.37 -43.13 -17.07
C ASP A 39 -18.16 -42.26 -16.78
N VAL A 40 -17.08 -42.45 -17.54
CA VAL A 40 -15.81 -41.71 -17.42
C VAL A 40 -16.05 -40.20 -17.51
N VAL A 41 -17.04 -39.80 -18.31
CA VAL A 41 -17.45 -38.39 -18.46
C VAL A 41 -17.94 -37.81 -17.12
N GLY A 42 -18.68 -38.57 -16.32
CA GLY A 42 -19.16 -38.11 -15.01
C GLY A 42 -18.03 -37.84 -14.03
N TRP A 43 -17.04 -38.74 -13.97
CA TRP A 43 -15.86 -38.54 -13.13
C TRP A 43 -14.99 -37.35 -13.57
N MET A 44 -14.92 -37.05 -14.88
CA MET A 44 -14.25 -35.84 -15.37
C MET A 44 -14.96 -34.57 -14.91
N VAL A 45 -16.31 -34.54 -14.98
CA VAL A 45 -17.09 -33.41 -14.49
C VAL A 45 -16.90 -33.24 -12.98
N VAL A 46 -16.93 -34.33 -12.20
CA VAL A 46 -16.66 -34.32 -10.74
C VAL A 46 -15.27 -33.73 -10.45
N ALA A 47 -14.24 -34.13 -11.19
CA ALA A 47 -12.86 -33.66 -10.97
C ALA A 47 -12.71 -32.16 -11.27
N ILE A 48 -13.25 -31.69 -12.41
CA ILE A 48 -13.21 -30.29 -12.81
C ILE A 48 -14.03 -29.43 -11.84
N ALA A 49 -15.22 -29.89 -11.49
CA ALA A 49 -16.10 -29.29 -10.48
C ALA A 49 -15.41 -29.12 -9.13
N GLY A 50 -14.82 -30.21 -8.63
CA GLY A 50 -14.13 -30.25 -7.35
C GLY A 50 -12.92 -29.32 -7.34
N GLY A 51 -12.11 -29.34 -8.40
CA GLY A 51 -10.98 -28.43 -8.56
C GLY A 51 -11.41 -26.96 -8.52
N TRP A 52 -12.48 -26.60 -9.22
CA TRP A 52 -12.99 -25.22 -9.23
C TRP A 52 -13.55 -24.79 -7.88
N LEU A 53 -14.23 -25.69 -7.16
CA LEU A 53 -14.80 -25.40 -5.84
C LEU A 53 -13.68 -25.17 -4.81
N ILE A 54 -12.63 -25.98 -4.84
CA ILE A 54 -11.43 -25.78 -4.00
C ILE A 54 -10.80 -24.42 -4.30
N LEU A 55 -10.57 -24.10 -5.58
CA LEU A 55 -9.98 -22.83 -5.99
C LEU A 55 -10.83 -21.64 -5.50
N SER A 56 -12.14 -21.68 -5.72
CA SER A 56 -13.08 -20.66 -5.24
C SER A 56 -13.06 -20.48 -3.72
N THR A 57 -13.03 -21.59 -2.97
CA THR A 57 -12.95 -21.57 -1.50
C THR A 57 -11.64 -20.94 -1.03
N VAL A 58 -10.52 -21.31 -1.66
CA VAL A 58 -9.20 -20.74 -1.35
C VAL A 58 -9.17 -19.25 -1.67
N SER A 59 -9.70 -18.82 -2.82
CA SER A 59 -9.79 -17.40 -3.18
C SER A 59 -10.63 -16.61 -2.16
N LEU A 60 -11.78 -17.15 -1.73
CA LEU A 60 -12.61 -16.51 -0.71
C LEU A 60 -11.91 -16.42 0.64
N ILE A 61 -11.17 -17.47 1.06
CA ILE A 61 -10.37 -17.43 2.28
C ILE A 61 -9.25 -16.39 2.16
N MET A 62 -8.58 -16.32 1.02
CA MET A 62 -7.48 -15.38 0.77
C MET A 62 -7.97 -13.93 0.80
N VAL A 63 -9.11 -13.65 0.15
CA VAL A 63 -9.78 -12.34 0.21
C VAL A 63 -10.31 -12.03 1.59
N ALA A 64 -10.95 -12.99 2.28
CA ALA A 64 -11.45 -12.78 3.64
C ALA A 64 -10.34 -12.53 4.66
N ARG A 65 -9.18 -13.18 4.51
CA ARG A 65 -7.98 -12.93 5.32
C ARG A 65 -7.36 -11.57 4.99
N GLY A 66 -7.27 -11.23 3.69
CA GLY A 66 -6.81 -9.91 3.24
C GLY A 66 -7.70 -8.77 3.72
N ALA A 67 -9.02 -8.92 3.62
CA ALA A 67 -9.99 -7.94 4.09
C ALA A 67 -9.91 -7.73 5.62
N ARG A 68 -9.67 -8.79 6.41
CA ARG A 68 -9.45 -8.65 7.87
C ARG A 68 -8.13 -7.96 8.20
N ALA A 69 -7.08 -8.16 7.42
CA ALA A 69 -5.82 -7.45 7.57
C ALA A 69 -5.97 -5.96 7.22
N VAL A 70 -6.63 -5.66 6.09
CA VAL A 70 -6.95 -4.28 5.67
C VAL A 70 -7.88 -3.62 6.69
N HIS A 71 -8.85 -4.33 7.27
CA HIS A 71 -9.73 -3.76 8.29
C HIS A 71 -8.98 -3.44 9.59
N LYS A 72 -8.02 -4.27 10.02
CA LYS A 72 -7.13 -3.93 11.14
C LYS A 72 -6.26 -2.72 10.84
N THR A 73 -5.69 -2.64 9.63
CA THR A 73 -4.91 -1.48 9.20
C THR A 73 -5.78 -0.21 9.13
N ALA A 74 -6.98 -0.30 8.56
CA ALA A 74 -7.94 0.80 8.48
C ALA A 74 -8.48 1.21 9.86
N GLN A 75 -8.65 0.27 10.79
CA GLN A 75 -8.96 0.58 12.19
C GLN A 75 -7.79 1.26 12.89
N ASN A 76 -6.55 0.88 12.60
CA ASN A 76 -5.35 1.56 13.13
C ASN A 76 -5.21 2.96 12.52
N PHE A 77 -5.51 3.15 11.24
CA PHE A 77 -5.59 4.47 10.60
C PHE A 77 -6.76 5.30 11.15
N GLY A 78 -7.93 4.68 11.36
CA GLY A 78 -9.10 5.32 11.93
C GLY A 78 -8.95 5.64 13.41
N SER A 79 -8.22 4.83 14.18
CA SER A 79 -7.86 5.11 15.58
C SER A 79 -6.76 6.16 15.66
N ASN A 80 -5.82 6.19 14.70
CA ASN A 80 -4.86 7.29 14.57
C ASN A 80 -5.57 8.58 14.13
N LEU A 81 -6.62 8.51 13.33
CA LEU A 81 -7.47 9.65 12.96
C LEU A 81 -8.38 10.10 14.13
N ALA A 82 -8.85 9.17 14.95
CA ALA A 82 -9.60 9.47 16.17
C ALA A 82 -8.68 10.01 17.28
N ALA A 83 -7.44 9.50 17.41
CA ALA A 83 -6.41 10.04 18.29
C ALA A 83 -5.89 11.40 17.80
N ALA A 84 -5.85 11.61 16.48
CA ALA A 84 -5.64 12.91 15.85
C ALA A 84 -6.76 13.90 16.16
N SER A 85 -8.03 13.45 16.22
CA SER A 85 -9.16 14.30 16.65
C SER A 85 -9.13 14.64 18.15
N ALA A 86 -8.36 13.90 18.94
CA ALA A 86 -8.22 14.05 20.40
C ALA A 86 -6.92 14.79 20.81
N GLY A 87 -6.25 15.48 19.88
CA GLY A 87 -5.14 16.39 20.20
C GLY A 87 -3.73 15.84 20.01
N GLY A 88 -3.57 14.71 19.31
CA GLY A 88 -2.26 14.30 18.80
C GLY A 88 -1.96 15.05 17.50
N THR A 89 -0.81 15.71 17.42
CA THR A 89 -0.29 16.37 16.23
C THR A 89 -0.39 15.41 15.04
N VAL A 90 -1.31 15.68 14.12
CA VAL A 90 -1.30 15.04 12.80
C VAL A 90 -0.04 15.54 12.14
N VAL A 91 1.02 14.72 12.15
CA VAL A 91 2.05 14.84 11.12
C VAL A 91 1.31 14.57 9.82
N ASP A 92 1.08 15.63 9.05
CA ASP A 92 0.42 15.57 7.76
C ASP A 92 1.05 14.43 6.95
N ALA A 93 0.25 13.40 6.67
CA ALA A 93 0.70 12.16 6.07
C ALA A 93 1.12 12.35 4.60
N SER A 94 1.04 13.57 4.07
CA SER A 94 1.41 13.88 2.70
C SER A 94 1.70 15.37 2.61
N ASP A 95 2.87 15.84 3.07
CA ASP A 95 3.36 17.10 2.53
C ASP A 95 3.72 16.82 1.06
N PRO A 96 2.90 17.25 0.07
CA PRO A 96 3.16 16.94 -1.34
C PRO A 96 4.52 17.52 -1.79
N MET A 97 5.04 18.53 -1.10
CA MET A 97 6.37 19.08 -1.33
C MET A 97 7.47 18.12 -0.85
N ARG A 98 7.29 17.46 0.30
CA ARG A 98 8.20 16.42 0.79
C ARG A 98 8.22 15.25 -0.18
N ASP A 99 7.05 14.78 -0.61
CA ASP A 99 6.95 13.62 -1.50
C ASP A 99 7.58 13.91 -2.88
N THR A 100 7.39 15.12 -3.42
CA THR A 100 8.04 15.56 -4.66
C THR A 100 9.57 15.59 -4.53
N LYS A 101 10.10 16.06 -3.40
CA LYS A 101 11.55 16.11 -3.16
C LYS A 101 12.15 14.73 -2.90
N VAL A 102 11.41 13.81 -2.28
CA VAL A 102 11.81 12.41 -2.13
C VAL A 102 11.80 11.69 -3.49
N ASP A 103 10.81 11.94 -4.34
CA ASP A 103 10.81 11.41 -5.70
C ASP A 103 12.02 11.91 -6.51
N HIS A 104 12.34 13.20 -6.39
CA HIS A 104 13.52 13.78 -7.03
C HIS A 104 14.83 13.14 -6.54
N SER A 105 14.98 12.91 -5.24
CA SER A 105 16.17 12.26 -4.69
C SER A 105 16.29 10.81 -5.16
N LEU A 106 15.18 10.07 -5.27
CA LEU A 106 15.17 8.73 -5.86
C LEU A 106 15.54 8.74 -7.35
N LYS A 107 15.16 9.77 -8.10
CA LYS A 107 15.55 9.92 -9.51
C LYS A 107 17.04 10.12 -9.69
N ILE A 108 17.69 10.87 -8.79
CA ILE A 108 19.15 11.06 -8.78
C ILE A 108 19.85 9.70 -8.58
N VAL A 109 19.38 8.88 -7.64
CA VAL A 109 19.94 7.53 -7.41
C VAL A 109 19.81 6.65 -8.66
N GLU A 110 18.68 6.73 -9.38
CA GLU A 110 18.48 5.97 -10.62
C GLU A 110 19.48 6.38 -11.72
N VAL A 111 19.76 7.68 -11.85
CA VAL A 111 20.75 8.20 -12.80
C VAL A 111 22.14 7.70 -12.44
N GLN A 112 22.54 7.78 -11.17
CA GLN A 112 23.86 7.32 -10.74
C GLN A 112 24.03 5.81 -10.84
N LYS A 113 22.98 5.03 -10.57
CA LYS A 113 22.98 3.58 -10.84
C LYS A 113 23.25 3.27 -12.31
N ARG A 114 22.71 4.08 -13.23
CA ARG A 114 22.93 3.91 -14.68
C ARG A 114 24.38 4.19 -15.03
N VAL A 115 24.96 5.29 -14.54
CA VAL A 115 26.38 5.62 -14.73
C VAL A 115 27.28 4.49 -14.24
N ILE A 116 27.05 3.97 -13.02
CA ILE A 116 27.81 2.83 -12.48
C ILE A 116 27.65 1.59 -13.37
N SER A 117 26.44 1.31 -13.85
CA SER A 117 26.19 0.16 -14.74
C SER A 117 26.93 0.32 -16.08
N GLU A 118 26.98 1.53 -16.63
CA GLU A 118 27.68 1.84 -17.88
C GLU A 118 29.21 1.74 -17.72
N GLU A 119 29.77 2.26 -16.63
CA GLU A 119 31.20 2.13 -16.34
C GLU A 119 31.61 0.68 -16.12
N LEU A 120 30.82 -0.10 -15.35
CA LEU A 120 31.09 -1.53 -15.16
C LEU A 120 30.97 -2.33 -16.46
N ALA A 121 30.09 -1.93 -17.38
CA ALA A 121 29.92 -2.59 -18.67
C ALA A 121 31.13 -2.43 -19.61
N LYS A 122 31.97 -1.41 -19.40
CA LYS A 122 33.23 -1.23 -20.16
C LYS A 122 34.29 -2.29 -19.81
N GLY A 123 34.11 -3.01 -18.70
CA GLY A 123 35.05 -4.03 -18.21
C GLY A 123 36.16 -3.44 -17.34
N ALA A 124 36.78 -4.29 -16.50
CA ALA A 124 37.68 -3.86 -15.42
C ALA A 124 38.89 -3.03 -15.89
N ASP A 125 39.34 -3.22 -17.13
CA ASP A 125 40.50 -2.53 -17.69
C ASP A 125 40.17 -1.14 -18.29
N GLN A 126 38.87 -0.86 -18.53
CA GLN A 126 38.38 0.38 -19.16
C GLN A 126 37.36 1.15 -18.32
N ALA A 127 36.95 0.57 -17.18
CA ALA A 127 36.03 1.19 -16.24
C ALA A 127 36.72 2.34 -15.50
N ASP A 128 36.09 3.52 -15.48
CA ASP A 128 36.56 4.62 -14.64
C ASP A 128 36.10 4.39 -13.19
N ILE A 129 37.00 3.82 -12.39
CA ILE A 129 36.72 3.51 -10.98
C ILE A 129 36.47 4.78 -10.17
N GLU A 130 37.13 5.90 -10.49
CA GLU A 130 36.91 7.19 -9.82
C GLU A 130 35.50 7.73 -10.12
N MET A 131 35.00 7.50 -11.34
CA MET A 131 33.62 7.85 -11.70
C MET A 131 32.60 7.00 -10.96
N ILE A 132 32.87 5.70 -10.76
CA ILE A 132 32.02 4.80 -9.96
C ILE A 132 32.01 5.26 -8.49
N GLU A 133 33.18 5.56 -7.92
CA GLU A 133 33.30 6.02 -6.54
C GLU A 133 32.55 7.34 -6.31
N ARG A 134 32.69 8.31 -7.22
CA ARG A 134 31.95 9.58 -7.17
C ARG A 134 30.44 9.39 -7.30
N ALA A 135 30.01 8.44 -8.13
CA ALA A 135 28.59 8.11 -8.28
C ALA A 135 28.03 7.47 -6.99
N LEU A 136 28.80 6.59 -6.33
CA LEU A 136 28.43 5.99 -5.06
C LEU A 136 28.35 7.02 -3.93
N ASP A 137 29.30 7.94 -3.82
CA ASP A 137 29.28 9.05 -2.86
C ASP A 137 28.03 9.93 -3.04
N THR A 138 27.67 10.21 -4.30
CA THR A 138 26.44 10.95 -4.60
C THR A 138 25.18 10.20 -4.15
N ILE A 139 25.13 8.87 -4.34
CA ILE A 139 24.02 8.03 -3.88
C ILE A 139 23.91 8.08 -2.35
N GLU A 140 25.04 7.99 -1.65
CA GLU A 140 25.08 8.02 -0.19
C GLU A 140 24.58 9.36 0.36
N MET A 141 25.10 10.48 -0.15
CA MET A 141 24.65 11.83 0.23
C MET A 141 23.15 12.01 -0.05
N THR A 142 22.69 11.56 -1.21
CA THR A 142 21.28 11.67 -1.61
C THR A 142 20.37 10.82 -0.71
N ALA A 143 20.79 9.61 -0.37
CA ALA A 143 20.05 8.73 0.52
C ALA A 143 19.98 9.27 1.95
N ALA A 144 21.05 9.88 2.47
CA ALA A 144 21.05 10.55 3.77
C ALA A 144 20.03 11.69 3.81
N ASN A 145 20.07 12.58 2.81
CA ASN A 145 19.14 13.70 2.68
C ASN A 145 17.68 13.22 2.56
N ALA A 146 17.42 12.22 1.71
CA ALA A 146 16.07 11.65 1.54
C ALA A 146 15.54 11.03 2.84
N ARG A 147 16.40 10.32 3.59
CA ARG A 147 16.03 9.71 4.88
C ARG A 147 15.73 10.75 5.95
N ASP A 148 16.45 11.86 5.99
CA ASP A 148 16.18 12.97 6.91
C ASP A 148 14.85 13.66 6.58
N MET A 149 14.50 13.76 5.30
CA MET A 149 13.21 14.28 4.87
C MET A 149 12.03 13.39 5.29
N ILE A 150 12.23 12.07 5.36
CA ILE A 150 11.19 11.09 5.73
C ILE A 150 11.01 10.99 7.25
N ASN A 151 12.04 11.32 8.05
CA ASN A 151 12.01 11.17 9.51
C ASN A 151 12.07 12.53 10.24
N PRO A 152 10.92 13.15 10.53
CA PRO A 152 10.87 14.43 11.26
C PRO A 152 11.39 14.32 12.71
N ASP A 153 11.36 13.14 13.33
CA ASP A 153 11.80 12.92 14.72
C ASP A 153 13.32 13.06 14.91
N ARG A 154 14.10 13.02 13.82
CA ARG A 154 15.53 13.36 13.88
C ARG A 154 15.77 14.86 14.01
N HIS A 155 14.86 15.69 13.50
CA HIS A 155 15.02 17.13 13.47
C HIS A 155 14.60 17.79 14.81
N ASP A 156 13.73 17.13 15.58
CA ASP A 156 13.22 17.64 16.86
C ASP A 156 14.20 17.43 18.04
N LYS A 157 15.15 16.51 17.91
CA LYS A 157 16.20 16.29 18.93
C LYS A 157 17.38 17.26 18.86
N SER A 158 17.40 18.15 17.86
CA SER A 158 18.50 19.10 17.63
C SER A 158 18.13 20.54 17.98
N LYS A 159 16.93 20.79 18.52
CA LYS A 159 16.59 22.10 19.06
C LYS A 159 17.09 22.17 20.51
N PRO A 160 18.20 22.89 20.81
CA PRO A 160 18.44 23.25 22.20
C PRO A 160 17.24 24.08 22.66
N ASP A 161 16.72 23.75 23.84
CA ASP A 161 15.73 24.56 24.54
C ASP A 161 16.17 26.03 24.45
N SER A 162 15.46 26.80 23.64
CA SER A 162 15.66 28.24 23.57
C SER A 162 15.07 28.78 24.84
N ASP A 163 15.95 28.88 25.83
CA ASP A 163 15.78 29.58 27.08
C ASP A 163 15.00 30.88 26.85
N ASN A 164 14.08 31.12 27.77
CA ASN A 164 13.15 32.23 27.81
C ASN A 164 13.92 33.53 28.11
N GLY A 165 14.63 34.04 27.11
CA GLY A 165 15.48 35.22 27.18
C GLY A 165 14.89 36.38 26.40
N GLN A 166 13.93 37.06 27.02
CA GLN A 166 13.40 38.36 26.62
C GLN A 166 14.56 39.34 26.29
N SER A 167 14.71 39.70 25.02
CA SER A 167 15.56 40.83 24.60
C SER A 167 14.96 41.45 23.34
N THR A 168 14.02 42.37 23.58
CA THR A 168 13.51 43.32 22.62
C THR A 168 14.67 44.16 22.07
N ILE A 169 15.09 43.90 20.84
CA ILE A 169 15.98 44.81 20.10
C ILE A 169 15.10 45.97 19.63
N SER A 170 15.01 46.99 20.49
CA SER A 170 14.52 48.31 20.15
C SER A 170 15.52 48.95 19.19
N GLY A 171 15.20 48.95 17.90
CA GLY A 171 15.99 49.60 16.86
C GLY A 171 15.96 51.11 17.04
N ASP A 172 17.12 51.66 17.41
CA ASP A 172 17.39 53.09 17.35
C ASP A 172 17.48 53.50 15.87
N ILE A 173 16.50 54.29 15.40
CA ILE A 173 16.53 54.90 14.08
C ILE A 173 17.38 56.16 14.20
N ILE A 174 18.64 56.08 13.82
CA ILE A 174 19.51 57.25 13.71
C ILE A 174 19.17 57.95 12.40
N ASN A 175 18.65 59.18 12.53
CA ASN A 175 18.45 60.15 11.45
C ASN A 175 19.69 61.02 11.27
#